data_AF-A0A1H8D2R3-F1
#
_entry.id   AF-A0A1H8D2R3-F1
#
_cell.length_a   1.000
_cell.length_b   1.000
_cell.length_c   1.000
_cell.angle_alpha   90.00
_cell.angle_beta   90.00
_cell.angle_gamma   90.00
#
_symmetry.space_group_name_H-M   'P 1'
#
loop_
_entity.id
_entity.type
_entity.pdbx_description
1 polymer ?
#
loop_
_entity_poly.entity_id
_entity_poly.type
_entity_poly.pdbx_seq_one_letter_code
_entity_poly.pdbx_strand_id
1 'polypeptide(L)'
;MKEHVYQLIEILRVLAGLLKELLLLAKELLRVFLSIKDCLSPEQFKALVKAVLAWLEIQVEMAARKKKEKRLYMENVIDHLHISERTYYRKVAAGILKPRSWNGRDYFYESDLEEQLKESRRKGRL
;
A
#
# COMPACT_ATOMS: atom_id res chain seq x y z
N MET A 1 23.14 -10.89 16.95
CA MET A 1 22.13 -11.26 17.96
C MET A 1 21.32 -10.07 18.46
N LYS A 2 21.92 -8.97 18.94
CA LYS A 2 21.17 -7.82 19.49
C LYS A 2 20.22 -7.14 18.47
N GLU A 3 20.64 -7.00 17.21
CA GLU A 3 19.84 -6.40 16.13
C GLU A 3 18.48 -7.11 15.90
N HIS A 4 18.47 -8.44 15.91
CA HIS A 4 17.26 -9.23 15.69
C HIS A 4 16.29 -9.15 16.87
N VAL A 5 16.80 -8.94 18.09
CA VAL A 5 15.95 -8.75 19.29
C VAL A 5 15.26 -7.40 19.24
N TYR A 6 15.96 -6.33 18.83
CA TYR A 6 15.34 -5.02 18.62
C TYR A 6 14.27 -5.05 17.52
N GLN A 7 14.54 -5.74 16.41
CA GLN A 7 13.55 -5.95 15.34
C GLN A 7 12.31 -6.69 15.84
N LEU A 8 12.48 -7.73 16.65
CA LEU A 8 11.37 -8.50 17.22
C LEU A 8 10.52 -7.64 18.16
N ILE A 9 11.14 -6.82 19.00
CA ILE A 9 10.45 -5.91 19.94
C ILE A 9 9.62 -4.87 19.17
N GLU A 10 10.17 -4.29 18.11
CA GLU A 10 9.47 -3.30 17.31
C GLU A 10 8.27 -3.91 16.58
N ILE A 11 8.42 -5.13 16.04
CA ILE A 11 7.31 -5.89 15.44
C ILE A 11 6.20 -6.16 16.49
N LEU A 12 6.57 -6.59 17.70
CA LEU A 12 5.61 -6.84 18.78
C LEU A 12 4.87 -5.56 19.19
N ARG A 13 5.56 -4.42 19.22
CA ARG A 13 4.95 -3.11 19.51
C ARG A 13 3.93 -2.71 18.44
N VAL A 14 4.30 -2.87 17.16
CA VAL A 14 3.37 -2.60 16.03
C VAL A 14 2.15 -3.52 16.10
N LEU A 15 2.36 -4.82 16.32
CA LEU A 15 1.26 -5.79 16.45
C LEU A 15 0.33 -5.46 17.61
N ALA A 16 0.87 -5.06 18.76
CA ALA A 16 0.07 -4.64 19.91
C ALA A 16 -0.76 -3.37 19.62
N GLY A 17 -0.21 -2.43 18.85
CA GLY A 17 -0.93 -1.24 18.37
C GLY A 17 -2.10 -1.61 17.46
N LEU A 18 -1.85 -2.44 16.44
CA LEU A 18 -2.88 -2.93 15.53
C LEU A 18 -3.99 -3.69 16.26
N LEU A 19 -3.63 -4.51 17.26
CA LEU A 19 -4.61 -5.25 18.06
C LEU A 19 -5.54 -4.32 18.86
N LYS A 20 -5.00 -3.22 19.40
CA LYS A 20 -5.79 -2.19 20.11
C LYS A 20 -6.76 -1.49 19.17
N GLU A 21 -6.31 -1.11 17.98
CA GLU A 21 -7.16 -0.47 16.96
C GLU A 21 -8.29 -1.40 16.52
N LEU A 22 -7.99 -2.68 16.31
CA LEU A 22 -8.96 -3.72 15.97
C LEU A 22 -10.02 -3.89 17.08
N LEU A 23 -9.59 -3.89 18.35
CA LEU A 23 -10.48 -3.95 19.50
C LEU A 23 -11.40 -2.72 19.60
N LEU A 24 -10.89 -1.53 19.30
CA LEU A 24 -11.67 -0.30 19.31
C LEU A 24 -12.72 -0.31 18.20
N LEU A 25 -12.33 -0.69 16.98
CA LEU A 25 -13.23 -0.88 15.85
C LEU A 25 -14.33 -1.91 16.16
N ALA A 26 -13.97 -3.05 16.75
CA ALA A 26 -14.93 -4.08 17.13
C ALA A 26 -15.97 -3.56 18.15
N LYS A 27 -15.55 -2.74 19.12
CA LYS A 27 -16.47 -2.11 20.09
C LYS A 27 -17.45 -1.14 19.43
N GLU A 28 -16.97 -0.29 18.53
CA GLU A 28 -17.85 0.65 17.82
C GLU A 28 -18.81 -0.07 16.88
N LEU A 29 -18.35 -1.12 16.17
CA LEU A 29 -19.22 -1.98 15.39
C LEU A 29 -20.29 -2.66 16.24
N LEU A 30 -19.93 -3.15 17.43
CA LEU A 30 -20.88 -3.74 18.37
C LEU A 30 -21.91 -2.71 18.85
N ARG A 31 -21.49 -1.47 19.14
CA ARG A 31 -22.39 -0.38 19.54
C ARG A 31 -23.38 -0.06 18.43
N VAL A 32 -22.90 0.10 17.20
CA VAL A 32 -23.76 0.36 16.03
C VAL A 32 -24.71 -0.81 15.82
N PHE A 33 -24.22 -2.04 15.88
CA PHE A 33 -25.02 -3.25 15.77
C PHE A 33 -26.15 -3.29 16.82
N LEU A 34 -25.82 -3.05 18.09
CA LEU A 34 -26.81 -3.01 19.17
C LEU A 34 -27.85 -1.90 18.99
N SER A 35 -27.45 -0.77 18.38
CA SER A 35 -28.35 0.36 18.09
C SER A 35 -29.28 0.10 16.90
N ILE A 36 -28.91 -0.75 15.94
CA ILE A 36 -29.68 -0.99 14.72
C ILE A 36 -30.40 -2.35 14.71
N LYS A 37 -30.09 -3.26 15.65
CA LYS A 37 -30.67 -4.61 15.70
C LYS A 37 -32.19 -4.60 15.81
N ASP A 38 -32.75 -3.59 16.45
CA ASP A 38 -34.20 -3.44 16.67
C ASP A 38 -34.89 -2.73 15.48
N CYS A 39 -34.13 -2.22 14.52
CA CYS A 39 -34.63 -1.46 13.36
C CYS A 39 -34.69 -2.28 12.06
N LEU A 40 -34.18 -3.52 12.05
CA LEU A 40 -34.02 -4.33 10.84
C LEU A 40 -34.65 -5.70 11.02
N SER A 41 -35.45 -6.14 10.04
CA SER A 41 -35.89 -7.54 9.99
C SER A 41 -34.68 -8.46 9.80
N PRO A 42 -34.76 -9.74 10.23
CA PRO A 42 -33.68 -10.72 10.05
C PRO A 42 -33.17 -10.82 8.60
N GLU A 43 -34.05 -10.61 7.62
CA GLU A 43 -33.80 -10.66 6.18
C GLU A 43 -33.04 -9.42 5.72
N GLN A 44 -33.44 -8.24 6.19
CA GLN A 44 -32.74 -6.99 5.91
C GLN A 44 -31.34 -6.98 6.56
N PHE A 45 -31.23 -7.53 7.77
CA PHE A 45 -29.95 -7.69 8.45
C PHE A 45 -29.01 -8.62 7.69
N LYS A 46 -29.49 -9.79 7.23
CA LYS A 46 -28.72 -10.71 6.38
C LYS A 46 -28.25 -10.04 5.08
N ALA A 47 -29.13 -9.27 4.44
CA ALA A 47 -28.79 -8.54 3.22
C ALA A 47 -27.70 -7.48 3.47
N LEU A 48 -27.80 -6.74 4.58
CA LEU A 48 -26.82 -5.75 4.98
C LEU A 48 -25.45 -6.38 5.25
N VAL A 49 -25.39 -7.46 6.03
CA VAL A 49 -24.13 -8.17 6.31
C VAL A 49 -23.50 -8.68 5.02
N LYS A 50 -24.30 -9.26 4.11
CA LYS A 50 -23.82 -9.73 2.81
C LYS A 50 -23.24 -8.58 1.97
N ALA A 51 -23.91 -7.43 1.94
CA ALA A 51 -23.44 -6.25 1.23
C ALA A 51 -22.13 -5.69 1.82
N VAL A 52 -22.03 -5.63 3.15
CA VAL A 52 -20.82 -5.19 3.85
C VAL A 52 -19.65 -6.14 3.60
N LEU A 53 -19.89 -7.46 3.65
CA LEU A 53 -18.86 -8.46 3.34
C LEU A 53 -18.36 -8.32 1.89
N ALA A 54 -19.27 -8.18 0.93
CA ALA A 54 -18.91 -7.96 -0.47
C ALA A 54 -18.12 -6.66 -0.67
N TRP A 55 -18.50 -5.57 0.02
CA TRP A 55 -17.75 -4.31 0.00
C TRP A 55 -16.35 -4.48 0.58
N LEU A 56 -16.21 -5.20 1.70
CA LEU A 56 -14.92 -5.49 2.32
C LEU A 56 -14.02 -6.34 1.43
N GLU A 57 -14.56 -7.36 0.76
CA GLU A 57 -13.82 -8.19 -0.20
C GLU A 57 -13.20 -7.35 -1.31
N ILE A 58 -13.96 -6.41 -1.90
CA ILE A 58 -13.46 -5.48 -2.92
C ILE A 58 -12.33 -4.61 -2.38
N GLN A 59 -12.47 -4.07 -1.17
CA GLN A 59 -11.43 -3.25 -0.54
C GLN A 59 -10.14 -4.05 -0.30
N VAL A 60 -10.26 -5.30 0.16
CA VAL A 60 -9.12 -6.20 0.38
C VAL A 60 -8.44 -6.54 -0.94
N GLU A 61 -9.18 -6.84 -2.02
CA GLU A 61 -8.61 -7.08 -3.34
C GLU A 61 -7.86 -5.86 -3.89
N MET A 62 -8.44 -4.66 -3.76
CA MET A 62 -7.78 -3.42 -4.17
C MET A 62 -6.48 -3.18 -3.39
N ALA A 63 -6.49 -3.41 -2.08
CA ALA A 63 -5.29 -3.32 -1.25
C ALA A 63 -4.25 -4.40 -1.59
N ALA A 64 -4.69 -5.62 -1.94
CA ALA A 64 -3.82 -6.72 -2.33
C ALA A 64 -3.16 -6.49 -3.70
N ARG A 65 -3.88 -5.90 -4.67
CA ARG A 65 -3.32 -5.51 -5.97
C ARG A 65 -2.14 -4.54 -5.80
N LYS A 66 -2.26 -3.60 -4.86
CA LYS A 66 -1.20 -2.63 -4.53
C LYS A 66 0.08 -3.29 -3.96
N LYS A 67 0.02 -4.52 -3.46
CA LYS A 67 1.16 -5.26 -2.90
C LYS A 67 1.95 -6.11 -3.90
N LYS A 68 1.47 -6.26 -5.15
CA LYS A 68 2.15 -7.06 -6.18
C LYS A 68 2.99 -6.24 -7.16
N GLU A 69 3.21 -4.96 -6.89
CA GLU A 69 4.03 -4.14 -7.76
C GLU A 69 5.48 -4.64 -7.78
N LYS A 70 5.98 -4.87 -9.00
CA LYS A 70 7.34 -5.35 -9.22
C LYS A 70 8.32 -4.26 -8.75
N ARG A 71 9.34 -4.67 -7.98
CA ARG A 71 10.46 -3.78 -7.65
C ARG A 71 11.33 -3.59 -8.88
N LEU A 72 11.53 -2.33 -9.26
CA LEU A 72 12.39 -1.92 -10.35
C LEU A 72 13.68 -1.34 -9.76
N TYR A 73 14.81 -1.91 -10.14
CA TYR A 73 16.13 -1.36 -9.83
C TYR A 73 16.54 -0.39 -10.95
N MET A 74 17.60 0.37 -10.72
CA MET A 74 18.10 1.40 -11.63
C MET A 74 18.08 1.01 -13.11
N GLU A 75 18.65 -0.15 -13.48
CA GLU A 75 18.67 -0.66 -14.86
C GLU A 75 17.25 -0.75 -15.44
N ASN A 76 16.34 -1.38 -14.69
CA ASN A 76 14.93 -1.49 -15.08
C ASN A 76 14.25 -0.12 -15.19
N VAL A 77 14.62 0.87 -14.36
CA VAL A 77 14.04 2.23 -14.40
C VAL A 77 14.49 2.98 -15.65
N ILE A 78 15.77 2.85 -16.02
CA ILE A 78 16.36 3.42 -17.23
C ILE A 78 15.63 2.89 -18.46
N ASP A 79 15.46 1.57 -18.53
CA ASP A 79 14.73 0.90 -19.60
C ASP A 79 13.25 1.30 -19.61
N HIS A 80 12.59 1.29 -18.44
CA HIS A 80 11.17 1.60 -18.33
C HIS A 80 10.85 3.04 -18.76
N LEU A 81 11.70 4.01 -18.41
CA LEU A 81 11.50 5.42 -18.76
C LEU A 81 12.15 5.83 -20.09
N HIS A 82 12.90 4.94 -20.75
CA HIS A 82 13.67 5.23 -21.97
C HIS A 82 14.56 6.48 -21.80
N ILE A 83 15.32 6.52 -20.69
CA ILE A 83 16.26 7.60 -20.38
C ILE A 83 17.68 7.05 -20.27
N SER A 84 18.69 7.91 -20.38
CA SER A 84 20.07 7.51 -20.10
C SER A 84 20.35 7.44 -18.59
N GLU A 85 21.34 6.65 -18.21
CA GLU A 85 21.89 6.57 -16.84
C GLU A 85 22.24 7.96 -16.27
N ARG A 86 22.89 8.81 -17.06
CA ARG A 86 23.17 10.20 -16.67
C ARG A 86 21.90 10.99 -16.33
N THR A 87 20.83 10.78 -17.10
CA THR A 87 19.54 11.43 -16.87
C THR A 87 18.88 10.91 -15.59
N TYR A 88 19.01 9.61 -15.32
CA TYR A 88 18.57 9.00 -14.07
C TYR A 88 19.23 9.67 -12.86
N TYR A 89 20.57 9.70 -12.79
CA TYR A 89 21.28 10.33 -11.66
C TYR A 89 20.94 11.82 -11.50
N ARG A 90 20.82 12.56 -12.62
CA ARG A 90 20.40 13.97 -12.56
C ARG A 90 18.99 14.14 -11.98
N LYS A 91 18.06 13.25 -12.32
CA LYS A 91 16.69 13.28 -11.78
C LYS A 91 16.64 12.89 -10.31
N VAL A 92 17.48 11.94 -9.88
CA VAL A 92 17.62 11.58 -8.46
C VAL A 92 18.19 12.74 -7.66
N ALA A 93 19.28 13.36 -8.15
CA ALA A 93 19.89 14.53 -7.51
C ALA A 93 18.94 15.73 -7.44
N ALA A 94 18.07 15.91 -8.45
CA ALA A 94 17.04 16.94 -8.46
C ALA A 94 15.80 16.60 -7.60
N GLY A 95 15.76 15.42 -6.97
CA GLY A 95 14.62 14.96 -6.17
C GLY A 95 13.36 14.61 -6.97
N ILE A 96 13.47 14.51 -8.30
CA ILE A 96 12.38 14.15 -9.21
C ILE A 96 12.11 12.65 -9.14
N LEU A 97 13.18 11.85 -9.15
CA LEU A 97 13.11 10.42 -8.84
C LEU A 97 13.53 10.22 -7.39
N LYS A 98 12.68 9.59 -6.60
CA LYS A 98 12.92 9.34 -5.17
C LYS A 98 13.06 7.83 -4.94
N PRO A 99 14.28 7.27 -5.09
CA PRO A 99 14.48 5.85 -4.83
C PRO A 99 14.18 5.53 -3.37
N ARG A 100 13.65 4.34 -3.14
CA ARG A 100 13.54 3.75 -1.81
C ARG A 100 14.77 2.87 -1.61
N SER A 101 15.36 2.91 -0.43
CA SER A 101 16.54 2.09 -0.14
C SER A 101 16.14 0.88 0.70
N TRP A 102 16.43 -0.32 0.22
CA TRP A 102 16.27 -1.56 0.99
C TRP A 102 17.53 -2.41 0.85
N ASN A 103 18.14 -2.76 1.99
CA ASN A 103 19.36 -3.57 2.04
C ASN A 103 20.54 -2.98 1.22
N GLY A 104 20.68 -1.66 1.22
CA GLY A 104 21.76 -0.96 0.51
C GLY A 104 21.59 -0.85 -1.01
N ARG A 105 20.46 -1.29 -1.56
CA ARG A 105 20.14 -1.12 -2.98
C ARG A 105 18.90 -0.25 -3.16
N ASP A 106 19.00 0.70 -4.10
CA ASP A 106 17.91 1.59 -4.45
C ASP A 106 16.91 0.89 -5.39
N TYR A 107 15.62 1.05 -5.11
CA TYR A 107 14.54 0.49 -5.91
C TYR A 107 13.35 1.44 -5.98
N PHE A 108 12.50 1.19 -6.97
CA PHE A 108 11.24 1.88 -7.21
C PHE A 108 10.13 0.85 -7.34
N TYR A 109 8.91 1.26 -7.00
CA TYR A 109 7.72 0.60 -7.51
C TYR A 109 7.28 1.24 -8.82
N GLU A 110 6.54 0.50 -9.64
CA GLU A 110 6.03 1.01 -10.90
C GLU A 110 5.13 2.24 -10.68
N SER A 111 4.35 2.25 -9.60
CA SER A 111 3.55 3.42 -9.20
C SER A 111 4.39 4.69 -8.97
N ASP A 112 5.61 4.54 -8.43
CA ASP A 112 6.51 5.67 -8.15
C ASP A 112 7.00 6.35 -9.45
N LEU A 113 6.88 5.68 -10.61
CA LEU A 113 7.38 6.14 -11.90
C LEU A 113 6.30 6.68 -12.85
N GLU A 114 5.00 6.53 -12.54
CA GLU A 114 3.90 6.86 -13.44
C GLU A 114 3.96 8.30 -13.99
N GLU A 115 4.27 9.27 -13.13
CA GLU A 115 4.37 10.67 -13.53
C GLU A 115 5.54 10.88 -14.52
N GLN A 116 6.66 10.21 -14.28
CA GLN A 116 7.84 10.30 -15.15
C GLN A 116 7.65 9.52 -16.46
N LEU A 117 6.84 8.47 -16.43
CA LEU A 117 6.43 7.72 -17.62
C LEU A 117 5.54 8.60 -18.51
N LYS A 118 4.55 9.28 -17.92
CA LYS A 118 3.70 10.28 -18.61
C LYS A 118 4.54 11.39 -19.24
N GLU A 119 5.51 11.92 -18.50
CA GLU A 119 6.42 12.95 -19.01
C GLU A 119 7.31 12.45 -20.16
N SER A 120 7.74 11.18 -20.11
CA SER A 120 8.55 10.59 -21.18
C SER A 120 7.72 10.35 -22.45
N ARG A 121 6.47 9.94 -22.33
CA ARG A 121 5.50 9.89 -23.44
C ARG A 121 5.24 11.28 -24.03
N ARG A 122 5.02 12.30 -23.19
CA ARG A 122 4.81 13.69 -23.63
C ARG A 122 6.01 14.23 -24.42
N LYS A 123 7.23 13.77 -24.08
CA LYS A 123 8.48 14.14 -24.75
C LYS A 123 8.82 13.25 -25.96
N GLY A 124 8.01 12.24 -26.28
CA GLY A 124 8.23 11.34 -27.40
C GLY A 124 9.40 10.37 -27.23
N ARG A 125 9.75 10.00 -25.99
CA ARG A 125 10.78 8.97 -25.72
C ARG A 125 10.23 7.54 -25.78
N LEU A 126 8.90 7.43 -25.72
CA LEU A 126 8.07 6.24 -25.65
C LEU A 126 6.99 6.33 -26.73
#